data_AF-A0A968G888-F1
#
_entry.id   AF-A0A968G888-F1
#
_cell.length_a   1.000
_cell.length_b   1.000
_cell.length_c   1.000
_cell.angle_alpha   90.00
_cell.angle_beta   90.00
_cell.angle_gamma   90.00
#
_symmetry.space_group_name_H-M   'P 1'
#
loop_
_entity.id
_entity.type
_entity.pdbx_description
1 polymer ?
#
loop_
_entity_poly.entity_id
_entity_poly.type
_entity_poly.pdbx_seq_one_letter_code
_entity_poly.pdbx_strand_id
1 'polypeptide(L)'
;MKMDFSKINLEYLIQARDLARQDSEMSSIVLGMSRELAHLLTETTPQELAQVAEIKPPLFIPRQDAWWWQRFSRPCVKAGPKNSK
;
A
#
# COMPACT_ATOMS: atom_id res chain seq x y z
N MET A 1 -23.27 16.04 -6.25
CA MET A 1 -22.97 14.59 -6.17
C MET A 1 -21.95 14.40 -5.06
N LYS A 2 -22.30 13.67 -3.99
CA LYS A 2 -21.36 13.41 -2.90
C LYS A 2 -20.49 12.23 -3.33
N MET A 3 -19.18 12.44 -3.47
CA MET A 3 -18.26 11.33 -3.76
C MET A 3 -18.28 10.36 -2.58
N ASP A 4 -18.50 9.08 -2.88
CA ASP A 4 -18.49 8.00 -1.91
C ASP A 4 -17.21 7.18 -2.08
N PHE A 5 -16.37 7.19 -1.05
CA PHE A 5 -15.09 6.48 -1.02
C PHE A 5 -15.16 5.19 -0.18
N SER A 6 -16.32 4.83 0.38
CA SER A 6 -16.45 3.68 1.29
C SER A 6 -15.94 2.38 0.68
N LYS A 7 -16.34 2.08 -0.56
CA LYS A 7 -15.90 0.88 -1.29
C LYS A 7 -14.38 0.84 -1.46
N ILE A 8 -13.78 1.93 -1.95
CA ILE A 8 -12.34 1.97 -2.22
C ILE A 8 -11.52 2.02 -0.93
N ASN A 9 -12.05 2.63 0.13
CA ASN A 9 -11.47 2.59 1.46
C ASN A 9 -11.43 1.16 2.01
N LEU A 10 -12.53 0.41 1.89
CA LEU A 10 -12.58 -0.97 2.33
C LEU A 10 -11.62 -1.87 1.55
N GLU A 11 -11.58 -1.75 0.22
CA GLU A 11 -10.65 -2.50 -0.64
C GLU A 11 -9.18 -2.19 -0.26
N TYR A 12 -8.86 -0.92 -0.04
CA TYR A 12 -7.53 -0.50 0.42
C TYR A 12 -7.18 -1.10 1.79
N LEU A 13 -8.09 -1.02 2.75
CA LEU A 13 -7.87 -1.53 4.12
C LEU A 13 -7.67 -3.05 4.14
N ILE A 14 -8.43 -3.79 3.34
CA ILE A 14 -8.25 -5.25 3.19
C ILE A 14 -6.85 -5.55 2.66
N GLN A 15 -6.42 -4.90 1.58
CA GLN A 15 -5.10 -5.11 1.00
C GLN A 15 -3.97 -4.69 1.95
N ALA A 16 -4.14 -3.57 2.66
CA ALA A 16 -3.18 -3.08 3.63
C ALA A 16 -2.97 -4.08 4.78
N ARG A 17 -4.07 -4.65 5.32
CA ARG A 17 -3.99 -5.71 6.33
C ARG A 17 -3.34 -6.96 5.79
N ASP A 18 -3.75 -7.42 4.61
CA ASP A 18 -3.26 -8.68 4.04
C ASP A 18 -1.75 -8.59 3.73
N LEU A 19 -1.26 -7.40 3.36
CA LEU A 19 0.17 -7.11 3.25
C LEU A 19 0.86 -7.10 4.62
N ALA A 20 0.27 -6.43 5.62
CA ALA A 20 0.82 -6.37 6.98
C ALA A 20 0.92 -7.75 7.65
N ARG A 21 -0.01 -8.66 7.35
CA ARG A 21 0.02 -10.06 7.81
C ARG A 21 1.13 -10.88 7.18
N GLN A 22 1.56 -10.54 5.97
CA GLN A 22 2.69 -11.21 5.31
C GLN A 22 4.01 -10.71 5.90
N ASP A 23 4.16 -9.38 6.00
CA ASP A 23 5.34 -8.73 6.58
C ASP A 23 4.96 -7.33 7.06
N SER A 24 4.77 -7.21 8.38
CA SER A 24 4.38 -5.95 9.01
C SER A 24 5.44 -4.85 8.86
N GLU A 25 6.73 -5.19 8.92
CA GLU A 25 7.81 -4.21 8.78
C GLU A 25 7.86 -3.68 7.35
N MET A 26 7.81 -4.58 6.37
CA MET A 26 7.78 -4.19 4.97
C MET A 26 6.53 -3.41 4.61
N SER A 27 5.36 -3.82 5.11
CA SER A 27 4.10 -3.10 4.87
C SER A 27 4.14 -1.64 5.35
N SER A 28 4.78 -1.39 6.51
CA SER A 28 4.95 -0.03 7.03
C SER A 28 5.73 0.87 6.07
N ILE A 29 6.76 0.31 5.42
CA ILE A 29 7.60 1.02 4.45
C ILE A 29 6.83 1.28 3.16
N VAL A 30 6.18 0.25 2.56
CA VAL A 30 5.46 0.39 1.28
C VAL A 30 4.29 1.34 1.38
N LEU A 31 3.49 1.20 2.44
CA LEU A 31 2.29 2.01 2.65
C LEU A 31 2.63 3.35 3.29
N GLY A 32 3.88 3.53 3.74
CA GLY A 32 4.36 4.77 4.33
C GLY A 32 3.61 5.15 5.60
N MET A 33 3.28 4.14 6.41
CA MET A 33 2.63 4.27 7.70
C MET A 33 3.59 3.94 8.85
N SER A 34 3.17 4.20 10.09
CA SER A 34 3.96 3.81 11.26
C SER A 34 3.98 2.29 11.46
N ARG A 35 5.01 1.79 12.14
CA ARG A 35 5.12 0.35 12.46
C ARG A 35 3.97 -0.10 13.36
N GLU A 36 3.56 0.75 14.29
CA GLU A 36 2.45 0.50 15.21
C GLU A 36 1.14 0.30 14.43
N LEU A 37 0.89 1.14 13.41
CA LEU A 37 -0.30 0.99 12.57
C LEU A 37 -0.26 -0.31 11.75
N ALA A 38 0.90 -0.64 11.20
CA ALA A 38 1.09 -1.90 10.47
C ALA A 38 0.84 -3.12 11.39
N HIS A 39 1.31 -3.08 12.64
CA HIS A 39 1.04 -4.13 13.63
C HIS A 39 -0.45 -4.22 13.99
N LEU A 40 -1.09 -3.08 14.28
CA LEU A 40 -2.54 -3.04 14.58
C LEU A 40 -3.37 -3.61 13.43
N LEU A 41 -2.99 -3.32 12.18
CA LEU A 41 -3.68 -3.86 11.00
C LEU A 41 -3.69 -5.39 10.99
N THR A 42 -2.61 -6.04 11.44
CA THR A 42 -2.53 -7.52 11.41
C THR A 42 -3.64 -8.19 12.24
N GLU A 43 -4.00 -7.55 13.34
CA GLU A 43 -5.00 -8.00 14.32
C GLU A 43 -6.42 -7.54 13.96
N THR A 44 -6.57 -6.58 13.04
CA THR A 44 -7.86 -5.96 12.72
C THR A 44 -8.80 -6.94 11.98
N THR A 45 -10.00 -7.10 12.52
CA THR A 45 -11.06 -7.94 11.98
C THR A 45 -11.73 -7.31 10.74
N PRO A 46 -12.38 -8.10 9.88
CA PRO A 46 -13.17 -7.57 8.76
C PRO A 46 -14.23 -6.54 9.18
N GLN A 47 -14.87 -6.75 10.34
CA GLN A 47 -15.89 -5.86 10.88
C GLN A 47 -15.32 -4.51 11.30
N GLU A 48 -14.16 -4.49 11.96
CA GLU A 48 -13.45 -3.26 12.32
C GLU A 48 -12.98 -2.50 11.06
N LEU A 49 -12.48 -3.21 10.03
CA LEU A 49 -12.14 -2.56 8.75
C LEU A 49 -13.36 -1.91 8.09
N ALA A 50 -14.53 -2.56 8.14
CA ALA A 50 -15.78 -2.01 7.60
C ALA A 50 -16.20 -0.72 8.32
N GLN A 51 -16.02 -0.65 9.65
CA GLN A 51 -16.29 0.58 10.41
C GLN A 51 -15.34 1.71 10.02
N VAL A 52 -14.06 1.42 9.81
CA VAL A 52 -13.07 2.43 9.37
C VAL A 52 -13.37 2.90 7.94
N ALA A 53 -13.92 2.05 7.08
CA ALA A 53 -14.30 2.41 5.72
C ALA A 53 -15.44 3.46 5.64
N GLU A 54 -16.21 3.66 6.71
CA GLU A 54 -17.25 4.71 6.79
C GLU A 54 -16.68 6.14 6.88
N ILE A 55 -15.37 6.26 7.08
CA ILE A 55 -14.67 7.54 6.98
C ILE A 55 -14.87 8.11 5.58
N LYS A 56 -15.51 9.29 5.52
CA LYS A 56 -15.92 9.95 4.26
C LYS A 56 -14.76 10.30 3.32
N PRO A 57 -13.63 10.87 3.77
CA PRO A 57 -12.50 11.12 2.88
C PRO A 57 -11.79 9.80 2.47
N PRO A 58 -11.07 9.81 1.34
CA PRO A 58 -10.22 8.69 0.98
C PRO A 58 -9.12 8.48 2.03
N LEU A 59 -8.89 7.22 2.41
CA LEU A 59 -7.86 6.84 3.41
C LEU A 59 -6.44 6.79 2.83
N PHE A 60 -6.29 7.07 1.54
CA PHE A 60 -5.02 7.06 0.84
C PHE A 60 -4.93 8.30 -0.06
N ILE A 61 -3.69 8.69 -0.33
CA ILE A 61 -3.35 9.72 -1.29
C ILE A 61 -2.29 9.18 -2.24
N PRO A 62 -2.33 9.52 -3.54
CA PRO A 62 -1.26 9.15 -4.45
C PRO A 62 0.09 9.70 -3.99
N ARG A 63 1.11 8.85 -3.91
CA ARG A 63 2.50 9.28 -3.71
C ARG A 63 2.99 9.98 -4.98
N GLN A 64 3.17 11.30 -4.90
CA GLN A 64 3.58 12.13 -6.05
C GLN A 64 5.10 12.14 -6.28
N ASP A 65 5.88 11.80 -5.26
CA ASP A 65 7.33 11.83 -5.31
C ASP A 65 7.92 10.78 -6.26
N ALA A 66 8.43 11.22 -7.41
CA ALA A 66 9.03 10.32 -8.40
C ALA A 66 10.20 9.49 -7.84
N TRP A 67 10.99 10.08 -6.93
CA TRP A 67 12.11 9.41 -6.28
C TRP A 67 11.68 8.22 -5.41
N TRP A 68 10.46 8.25 -4.86
CA TRP A 68 9.90 7.16 -4.07
C TRP A 68 9.71 5.91 -4.94
N TRP A 69 9.20 6.10 -6.15
CA TRP A 69 8.95 5.04 -7.12
C TRP A 69 10.23 4.42 -7.70
N GLN A 70 11.35 5.16 -7.68
CA GLN A 70 12.65 4.65 -8.13
C GLN A 70 13.12 3.43 -7.32
N ARG A 71 12.64 3.28 -6.08
CA ARG A 71 12.92 2.12 -5.22
C ARG A 71 12.31 0.82 -5.77
N PHE A 72 11.24 0.92 -6.55
CA PHE A 72 10.54 -0.23 -7.14
C PHE A 72 10.92 -0.44 -8.61
N SER A 73 11.44 0.57 -9.29
CA SER A 73 12.00 0.41 -10.64
C SER A 73 13.40 -0.20 -10.54
N ARG A 74 13.51 -1.53 -10.66
CA ARG A 74 14.75 -2.09 -11.20
C ARG A 74 14.93 -1.47 -12.59
N PRO A 75 16.15 -1.09 -13.01
CA PRO A 75 16.35 -0.90 -14.43
C PRO A 75 15.99 -2.23 -15.07
N CYS A 76 15.02 -2.23 -15.99
CA CYS A 76 14.95 -3.28 -17.00
C CYS A 76 16.27 -3.20 -17.76
N VAL A 77 17.31 -3.86 -17.23
CA VAL A 77 18.59 -4.00 -17.90
C VAL A 77 18.25 -4.77 -19.15
N LYS A 78 18.18 -4.03 -20.26
CA LYS A 78 18.14 -4.59 -21.59
C LYS A 78 19.26 -5.62 -21.64
N ALA A 79 18.90 -6.89 -21.78
CA ALA A 79 19.80 -7.92 -22.26
C ALA A 79 20.15 -7.55 -23.72
N GLY A 80 21.07 -6.59 -23.88
CA GLY A 80 21.77 -6.35 -25.13
C GLY A 80 22.90 -7.38 -25.24
N PRO A 81 23.15 -7.95 -26.43
CA PRO A 81 24.06 -9.06 -26.58
C PRO A 81 25.49 -8.63 -26.22
N LYS A 82 26.18 -9.47 -25.45
CA LYS A 82 27.63 -9.34 -25.25
C LYS A 82 28.31 -9.61 -26.59
N ASN A 83 28.64 -8.56 -27.32
CA ASN A 83 29.63 -8.64 -28.38
C ASN A 83 31.02 -8.66 -27.72
N SER A 84 31.50 -9.87 -27.44
CA SER A 84 32.93 -10.10 -27.23
C SER A 84 33.63 -10.05 -28.58
N LYS A 85 34.59 -9.12 -28.71
CA LYS A 85 35.65 -9.20 -29.73
C LYS A 85 36.59 -10.36 -29.43
#